data_AF-A0A0V7ZW75-F1
#
_entry.id   AF-A0A0V7ZW75-F1
#
_cell.length_a   1.000
_cell.length_b   1.000
_cell.length_c   1.000
_cell.angle_alpha   90.00
_cell.angle_beta   90.00
_cell.angle_gamma   90.00
#
_symmetry.space_group_name_H-M   'P 1'
#
loop_
_entity.id
_entity.type
_entity.pdbx_description
1 polymer ?
#
loop_
_entity_poly.entity_id
_entity_poly.type
_entity_poly.pdbx_seq_one_letter_code
_entity_poly.pdbx_strand_id
1 'polypeptide(L)'
;MEFLNPSIEQLVREIIAVNNAWKEAKDLFDPSSTPLANSLRDLKARLQVRLLRSYPSRVYLRVDTNSNSDYDEPLYSLQLAIPISSGRTSRGRL
;
A
#
# COMPACT_ATOMS: atom_id res chain seq x y z
N MET A 1 -0.18 19.61 18.80
CA MET A 1 0.54 18.42 18.28
C MET A 1 0.30 18.33 16.77
N GLU A 2 1.09 19.05 15.95
CA GLU A 2 0.98 19.02 14.48
C GLU A 2 1.73 17.86 13.81
N PHE A 3 2.45 17.03 14.56
CA PHE A 3 3.20 15.87 14.04
C PHE A 3 2.35 14.64 13.67
N LEU A 4 1.01 14.69 13.85
CA LEU A 4 0.14 13.51 13.73
C LEU A 4 -0.51 13.34 12.35
N ASN A 5 -0.44 14.36 11.49
CA ASN A 5 -1.04 14.37 10.16
C ASN A 5 0.06 14.46 9.10
N PRO A 6 0.78 13.35 8.81
CA PRO A 6 1.73 13.32 7.70
C PRO A 6 0.99 13.68 6.42
N SER A 7 1.64 14.46 5.55
CA SER A 7 1.02 14.84 4.28
C SER A 7 0.68 13.59 3.47
N ILE A 8 -0.32 13.69 2.59
CA ILE A 8 -0.71 12.57 1.74
C ILE A 8 0.47 12.06 0.90
N GLU A 9 1.35 12.97 0.45
CA GLU A 9 2.58 12.67 -0.26
C GLU A 9 3.54 11.82 0.58
N GLN A 10 3.73 12.17 1.85
CA GLN A 10 4.62 11.44 2.76
C GLN A 10 4.09 10.03 3.00
N LEU A 11 2.80 9.91 3.27
CA LEU A 11 2.17 8.63 3.57
C LEU A 11 2.14 7.71 2.35
N VAL A 12 1.94 8.26 1.15
CA VAL A 12 2.07 7.50 -0.12
C VAL A 12 3.50 7.03 -0.34
N ARG A 13 4.51 7.90 -0.13
CA ARG A 13 5.92 7.51 -0.25
C ARG A 13 6.28 6.38 0.71
N GLU A 14 5.77 6.45 1.95
CA GLU A 14 5.98 5.41 2.96
C GLU A 14 5.34 4.08 2.54
N ILE A 15 4.09 4.08 2.06
CA ILE A 15 3.43 2.87 1.53
C ILE A 15 4.26 2.25 0.40
N ILE A 16 4.74 3.05 -0.55
CA ILE A 16 5.55 2.58 -1.68
C ILE A 16 6.87 1.97 -1.17
N ALA A 17 7.53 2.64 -0.22
CA ALA A 17 8.79 2.15 0.35
C ALA A 17 8.60 0.81 1.07
N VAL A 18 7.57 0.69 1.91
CA VAL A 18 7.26 -0.56 2.64
C VAL A 18 6.86 -1.68 1.68
N ASN A 19 6.10 -1.37 0.62
CA ASN A 19 5.74 -2.35 -0.41
C ASN A 19 6.97 -2.86 -1.18
N ASN A 20 7.93 -1.99 -1.49
CA ASN A 20 9.18 -2.41 -2.13
C ASN A 20 10.00 -3.26 -1.15
N ALA A 21 10.15 -2.84 0.10
CA ALA A 21 10.85 -3.62 1.12
C ALA A 21 10.22 -5.00 1.33
N TRP A 22 8.88 -5.12 1.27
CA TRP A 22 8.18 -6.40 1.34
C TRP A 22 8.53 -7.32 0.16
N LYS A 23 8.58 -6.78 -1.07
CA LYS A 23 8.97 -7.55 -2.26
C LYS A 23 10.41 -8.04 -2.15
N GLU A 24 11.33 -7.14 -1.81
CA GLU A 24 12.74 -7.48 -1.60
C GLU A 24 12.90 -8.54 -0.48
N ALA A 25 12.16 -8.41 0.63
CA ALA A 25 12.21 -9.39 1.71
C ALA A 25 11.69 -10.77 1.29
N LYS A 26 10.71 -10.84 0.37
CA LYS A 26 10.23 -12.11 -0.20
C LYS A 26 11.23 -12.72 -1.18
N ASP A 27 11.97 -11.89 -1.90
CA ASP A 27 12.94 -12.33 -2.89
C ASP A 27 14.25 -12.79 -2.22
N LEU A 28 14.65 -12.10 -1.14
CA LEU A 28 15.86 -12.40 -0.36
C LEU A 28 15.68 -13.57 0.61
N PHE A 29 14.48 -13.73 1.17
CA PHE A 29 14.18 -14.76 2.14
C PHE A 29 13.00 -15.58 1.65
N ASP A 30 13.19 -16.90 1.60
CA ASP A 30 12.29 -17.92 1.03
C ASP A 30 10.81 -17.49 0.94
N PRO A 31 10.13 -17.61 -0.22
CA PRO A 31 8.83 -16.96 -0.48
C PRO A 31 7.67 -17.38 0.44
N SER A 32 7.87 -18.44 1.23
CA SER A 32 6.82 -19.20 1.88
C SER A 32 6.45 -18.72 3.29
N SER A 33 7.26 -17.89 3.97
CA SER A 33 6.86 -17.09 5.16
C SER A 33 8.09 -16.71 5.98
N THR A 34 8.62 -15.52 5.76
CA THR A 34 9.51 -14.91 6.76
C THR A 34 8.75 -13.95 7.66
N PRO A 35 8.99 -13.97 8.99
CA PRO A 35 8.38 -13.02 9.92
C PRO A 35 8.55 -11.56 9.49
N LEU A 36 9.66 -11.25 8.82
CA LEU A 36 9.93 -9.94 8.24
C LEU A 36 8.96 -9.60 7.10
N ALA A 37 8.81 -10.49 6.10
CA ALA A 37 7.89 -10.25 4.99
C ALA A 37 6.43 -10.11 5.47
N ASN A 38 6.01 -10.94 6.43
CA ASN A 38 4.68 -10.82 7.04
C ASN A 38 4.51 -9.47 7.77
N SER A 39 5.50 -9.06 8.57
CA SER A 39 5.45 -7.77 9.28
C SER A 39 5.38 -6.58 8.32
N LEU A 40 6.14 -6.61 7.22
CA LEU A 40 6.13 -5.57 6.19
C LEU A 40 4.80 -5.52 5.44
N ARG A 41 4.23 -6.67 5.09
CA ARG A 41 2.88 -6.76 4.51
C ARG A 41 1.84 -6.13 5.43
N ASP A 42 1.86 -6.46 6.71
CA ASP A 42 0.89 -5.96 7.68
C ASP A 42 1.10 -4.46 7.97
N LEU A 43 2.34 -3.97 7.91
CA LEU A 43 2.64 -2.54 7.99
C LEU A 43 2.10 -1.80 6.76
N LYS A 44 2.31 -2.33 5.56
CA LYS A 44 1.75 -1.78 4.31
C LYS A 44 0.23 -1.65 4.42
N ALA A 45 -0.46 -2.71 4.85
CA ALA A 45 -1.92 -2.72 4.99
C ALA A 45 -2.39 -1.65 6.00
N ARG A 46 -1.72 -1.53 7.15
CA ARG A 46 -2.04 -0.49 8.15
C ARG A 46 -1.85 0.92 7.60
N LEU A 47 -0.79 1.17 6.82
CA LEU A 47 -0.57 2.46 6.18
C LEU A 47 -1.64 2.78 5.12
N GLN A 48 -2.07 1.79 4.32
CA GLN A 48 -3.18 1.97 3.37
C GLN A 48 -4.50 2.30 4.08
N VAL A 49 -4.79 1.64 5.21
CA VAL A 49 -5.97 1.97 6.04
C VAL A 49 -5.85 3.38 6.61
N ARG A 50 -4.65 3.79 7.05
CA ARG A 50 -4.40 5.17 7.51
C ARG A 50 -4.64 6.18 6.39
N LEU A 51 -4.17 5.91 5.17
CA LEU A 51 -4.42 6.75 4.00
C LEU A 51 -5.92 6.94 3.74
N LEU A 52 -6.68 5.85 3.77
CA LEU A 52 -8.13 5.85 3.56
C LEU A 52 -8.87 6.68 4.61
N ARG A 53 -8.48 6.55 5.89
CA ARG A 53 -9.11 7.27 7.01
C ARG A 53 -8.73 8.74 7.04
N SER A 54 -7.48 9.08 6.75
CA SER A 54 -6.98 10.45 6.80
C SER A 54 -7.37 11.27 5.57
N TYR A 55 -7.52 10.64 4.40
CA TYR A 55 -7.77 11.32 3.13
C TYR A 55 -8.88 10.66 2.28
N PRO A 56 -10.10 10.46 2.82
CA PRO A 56 -11.15 9.67 2.17
C PRO A 56 -11.62 10.25 0.82
N SER A 57 -11.53 11.57 0.62
CA SER A 57 -11.90 12.22 -0.64
C SER A 57 -10.80 12.18 -1.72
N ARG A 58 -9.59 11.71 -1.37
CA ARG A 58 -8.44 11.66 -2.27
C ARG A 58 -8.11 10.25 -2.73
N VAL A 59 -8.78 9.24 -2.19
CA VAL A 59 -8.53 7.83 -2.51
C VAL A 59 -9.82 7.06 -2.72
N TYR A 60 -9.76 5.99 -3.49
CA TYR A 60 -10.89 5.11 -3.75
C TYR A 60 -10.44 3.65 -3.82
N LEU A 61 -11.38 2.74 -3.57
CA LEU A 61 -11.15 1.30 -3.69
C LEU A 61 -11.43 0.85 -5.11
N ARG A 62 -10.54 0.02 -5.66
CA ARG A 62 -10.66 -0.60 -6.98
C ARG A 62 -10.49 -2.10 -6.84
N VAL A 63 -11.47 -2.86 -7.31
CA VAL A 63 -11.42 -4.33 -7.33
C VAL A 63 -10.15 -4.80 -8.04
N ASP A 64 -9.49 -5.77 -7.43
CA ASP A 64 -8.29 -6.41 -7.96
C ASP A 64 -8.63 -7.58 -8.87
N THR A 65 -8.78 -7.29 -10.15
CA THR A 65 -9.05 -8.29 -11.19
C THR A 65 -7.86 -9.21 -11.52
N ASN A 66 -6.67 -8.94 -10.97
CA ASN A 66 -5.48 -9.76 -11.17
C ASN A 66 -5.20 -10.70 -9.99
N SER A 67 -6.04 -10.66 -8.94
CA SER A 67 -5.97 -11.69 -7.92
C SER A 67 -6.42 -13.00 -8.55
N ASN A 68 -5.55 -14.00 -8.55
CA ASN A 68 -5.93 -15.36 -8.87
C ASN A 68 -7.22 -15.68 -8.11
N SER A 69 -8.15 -16.34 -8.78
CA SER A 69 -9.49 -16.74 -8.34
C SER A 69 -9.53 -17.65 -7.09
N ASP A 70 -8.46 -17.68 -6.30
CA ASP A 70 -8.28 -18.50 -5.10
C ASP A 70 -8.86 -17.84 -3.84
N TYR A 71 -9.34 -16.60 -3.93
CA TYR A 71 -10.00 -15.92 -2.82
C TYR A 71 -11.52 -15.92 -3.02
N ASP A 72 -12.26 -16.41 -2.03
CA ASP A 72 -13.73 -16.46 -2.01
C ASP A 72 -14.38 -15.06 -1.94
N GLU A 73 -13.56 -14.03 -1.66
CA GLU A 73 -13.97 -12.63 -1.56
C GLU A 73 -13.21 -11.74 -2.55
N PRO A 74 -13.86 -10.72 -3.14
CA PRO A 74 -13.22 -9.77 -4.03
C PRO A 74 -12.17 -8.93 -3.26
N LEU A 75 -10.92 -9.01 -3.71
CA LEU A 75 -9.84 -8.17 -3.19
C LEU A 75 -9.96 -6.74 -3.69
N TYR A 76 -9.79 -5.76 -2.81
CA TYR A 76 -9.81 -4.34 -3.17
C TYR A 76 -8.42 -3.72 -3.01
N SER A 77 -7.95 -3.09 -4.09
CA SER A 77 -6.74 -2.28 -4.11
C SER A 77 -7.06 -0.80 -3.88
N LEU A 78 -6.14 -0.06 -3.24
CA LEU A 78 -6.33 1.37 -2.97
C LEU A 78 -5.69 2.19 -4.08
N GLN A 79 -6.43 3.16 -4.63
CA GLN A 79 -5.95 4.09 -5.64
C GLN A 79 -6.12 5.55 -5.22
N LEU A 80 -5.22 6.39 -5.72
CA LEU A 80 -5.31 7.84 -5.59
C LEU A 80 -6.26 8.40 -6.65
N ALA A 81 -7.19 9.25 -6.25
CA ALA A 81 -8.09 9.97 -7.15
C ALA A 81 -7.34 11.04 -7.95
N ILE A 82 -6.32 11.66 -7.33
CA ILE A 82 -5.46 12.67 -7.95
C ILE A 82 -4.03 12.14 -7.91
N PRO A 83 -3.30 12.15 -9.03
CA PRO A 83 -1.91 11.73 -9.04
C PRO A 83 -1.08 12.65 -8.15
N ILE A 84 -0.25 12.06 -7.31
CA ILE A 84 0.67 12.79 -6.43
C ILE A 84 2.07 12.70 -7.03
N SER A 85 2.78 13.83 -7.10
CA SER A 85 4.19 13.84 -7.52
C SER A 85 5.08 13.27 -6.41
N SER A 86 5.11 11.94 -6.30
CA SER A 86 6.31 11.25 -5.84
C SER A 86 7.19 11.02 -7.07
N GLY A 87 8.52 11.05 -6.95
CA GLY A 87 9.46 11.01 -8.09
C GLY A 87 9.36 9.81 -9.03
N ARG A 88 8.40 8.90 -8.81
CA ARG A 88 7.85 7.97 -9.80
C ARG A 88 6.36 8.28 -9.96
N THR A 89 6.01 8.85 -11.11
CA THR A 89 4.64 9.05 -11.59
C THR A 89 3.77 7.83 -11.30
N SER A 90 2.98 7.89 -10.23
CA SER A 90 2.08 6.80 -9.86
C SER A 90 0.65 7.24 -10.13
N ARG A 91 0.28 7.12 -11.41
CA ARG A 91 -1.05 6.62 -11.80
C ARG A 91 -1.24 5.13 -11.42
N GLY A 92 -0.36 4.60 -10.58
CA GLY A 92 -0.19 3.18 -10.29
C GLY A 92 -0.69 2.86 -8.90
N ARG A 93 -1.46 1.78 -8.84
CA ARG A 93 -1.92 1.02 -7.67
C ARG A 93 -0.95 1.11 -6.48
N LEU A 94 -1.48 1.43 -5.28
CA LEU A 94 -0.74 1.41 -4.01
C LEU A 94 -0.81 0.02 -3.37
#